data_AF-A0A939W5M6-F1
#
_entry.id   AF-A0A939W5M6-F1
#
_cell.length_a   1.000
_cell.length_b   1.000
_cell.length_c   1.000
_cell.angle_alpha   90.00
_cell.angle_beta   90.00
_cell.angle_gamma   90.00
#
_symmetry.space_group_name_H-M   'P 1'
#
loop_
_entity.id
_entity.type
_entity.pdbx_description
1 polymer ?
#
loop_
_entity_poly.entity_id
_entity_poly.type
_entity_poly.pdbx_seq_one_letter_code
_entity_poly.pdbx_strand_id
1 'polypeptide(L)'
;MEQLKQKQADFSSLAKKLQDFIKTAPKERLRIRKKGNNYQYYIEKNKKRTYIPKKNLETARKLAQRDYYQKLLPGLLKNLKAMNQFFKDYSPDNLEQSFSNLPAARKQLVTPIFLDNETYAQQWQAKTMSEKKMPQMEASLL
;
A
#
# COMPACT_ATOMS: atom_id res chain seq x y z
N MET A 1 -4.46 8.44 -3.87
CA MET A 1 -3.53 8.32 -2.72
C MET A 1 -4.25 8.06 -1.40
N GLU A 2 -5.37 8.73 -1.10
CA GLU A 2 -6.07 8.61 0.19
C GLU A 2 -6.52 7.17 0.53
N GLN A 3 -7.20 6.50 -0.40
CA GLN A 3 -7.63 5.10 -0.21
C GLN A 3 -6.46 4.14 0.08
N LEU A 4 -5.30 4.40 -0.52
CA LEU A 4 -4.11 3.57 -0.31
C LEU A 4 -3.54 3.79 1.10
N LYS A 5 -3.55 5.04 1.60
CA LYS A 5 -3.16 5.37 2.98
C LYS A 5 -4.09 4.73 4.00
N GLN A 6 -5.40 4.80 3.76
CA GLN A 6 -6.38 4.14 4.62
C GLN A 6 -6.13 2.63 4.69
N LYS A 7 -5.92 1.99 3.53
CA LYS A 7 -5.62 0.54 3.47
C LYS A 7 -4.33 0.18 4.22
N GLN A 8 -3.31 1.03 4.17
CA GLN A 8 -2.06 0.84 4.92
C GLN A 8 -2.30 0.94 6.44
N ALA A 9 -3.13 1.90 6.90
CA ALA A 9 -3.53 2.02 8.30
C ALA A 9 -4.32 0.77 8.77
N ASP A 10 -5.27 0.30 7.97
CA ASP A 10 -6.05 -0.90 8.27
C ASP A 10 -5.15 -2.14 8.40
N PHE A 11 -4.21 -2.31 7.47
CA PHE A 11 -3.25 -3.41 7.51
C PHE A 11 -2.34 -3.34 8.72
N SER A 12 -1.92 -2.14 9.12
CA SER A 12 -1.10 -1.93 10.32
C SER A 12 -1.87 -2.29 11.59
N SER A 13 -3.11 -1.83 11.72
CA SER A 13 -4.00 -2.17 12.84
C SER A 13 -4.28 -3.68 12.90
N LEU A 14 -4.55 -4.30 11.75
CA LEU A 14 -4.73 -5.75 11.66
C LEU A 14 -3.47 -6.49 12.10
N ALA A 15 -2.29 -6.12 11.59
CA ALA A 15 -1.02 -6.76 11.94
C ALA A 15 -0.76 -6.72 13.44
N LYS A 16 -1.02 -5.59 14.09
CA LYS A 16 -0.94 -5.44 15.55
C LYS A 16 -1.88 -6.40 16.28
N LYS A 17 -3.17 -6.43 15.89
CA LYS A 17 -4.16 -7.35 16.47
C LYS A 17 -3.75 -8.82 16.33
N LEU A 18 -3.24 -9.21 15.15
CA LEU A 18 -2.76 -10.58 14.92
C LEU A 18 -1.56 -10.92 15.82
N GLN A 19 -0.59 -10.01 15.92
CA GLN A 19 0.59 -10.19 16.77
C GLN A 19 0.22 -10.32 18.25
N ASP A 20 -0.68 -9.47 18.74
CA ASP A 20 -1.12 -9.49 20.13
C ASP A 20 -1.89 -10.78 20.47
N PHE A 21 -2.74 -11.25 19.54
CA PHE A 21 -3.38 -12.56 19.67
C PHE A 21 -2.36 -13.70 19.69
N ILE A 22 -1.38 -13.69 18.76
CA ILE A 22 -0.35 -14.74 18.70
C ILE A 22 0.46 -14.82 20.00
N LYS A 23 0.79 -13.66 20.60
CA LYS A 23 1.54 -13.57 21.87
C LYS A 23 0.77 -14.14 23.06
N THR A 24 -0.55 -13.92 23.10
CA THR A 24 -1.41 -14.31 24.23
C THR A 24 -2.01 -15.70 24.08
N ALA A 25 -2.04 -16.25 22.86
CA ALA A 25 -2.51 -17.61 22.60
C ALA A 25 -1.62 -18.68 23.27
N PRO A 26 -2.18 -19.86 23.59
CA PRO A 26 -1.38 -21.01 24.05
C PRO A 26 -0.27 -21.32 23.05
N LYS A 27 0.90 -21.82 23.50
CA LYS A 27 2.11 -22.00 22.67
C LYS A 27 2.28 -23.40 22.12
N GLU A 28 1.53 -24.36 22.64
CA GLU A 28 1.61 -25.75 22.25
C GLU A 28 1.10 -26.00 20.82
N ARG A 29 1.34 -27.18 20.27
CA ARG A 29 0.90 -27.53 18.92
C ARG A 29 -0.47 -28.20 18.96
N LEU A 30 -1.38 -27.75 18.10
CA LEU A 30 -2.64 -28.46 17.85
C LEU A 30 -2.36 -29.67 16.96
N ARG A 31 -2.86 -30.83 17.37
CA ARG A 31 -2.90 -32.04 16.55
C ARG A 31 -4.35 -32.46 16.36
N ILE A 32 -4.68 -32.79 15.12
CA ILE A 32 -6.03 -33.21 14.72
C ILE A 32 -5.93 -34.64 14.21
N ARG A 33 -6.81 -35.51 14.68
CA ARG A 33 -6.98 -36.89 14.21
C ARG A 33 -8.40 -37.09 13.75
N LYS A 34 -8.61 -37.63 12.55
CA LYS A 34 -9.93 -38.06 12.08
C LYS A 34 -10.32 -39.38 12.77
N LYS A 35 -11.56 -39.49 13.26
CA LYS A 35 -12.15 -40.71 13.83
C LYS A 35 -13.56 -40.88 13.26
N GLY A 36 -13.70 -41.75 12.25
CA GLY A 36 -14.93 -41.88 11.48
C GLY A 36 -15.33 -40.56 10.84
N ASN A 37 -16.54 -40.10 11.12
CA ASN A 37 -17.06 -38.80 10.65
C ASN A 37 -16.72 -37.61 11.55
N ASN A 38 -15.95 -37.81 12.63
CA ASN A 38 -15.62 -36.78 13.61
C ASN A 38 -14.11 -36.50 13.67
N TYR A 39 -13.76 -35.40 14.34
CA TYR A 39 -12.37 -35.04 14.62
C TYR A 39 -12.09 -35.08 16.13
N GLN A 40 -10.91 -35.57 16.48
CA GLN A 40 -10.34 -35.53 17.82
C GLN A 40 -9.18 -34.54 17.84
N TYR A 41 -9.14 -33.71 18.87
CA TYR A 41 -8.15 -32.65 19.03
C TYR A 41 -7.21 -33.00 20.18
N TYR A 42 -5.93 -32.68 20.01
CA TYR A 42 -4.89 -32.93 20.99
C TYR A 42 -3.94 -31.74 21.07
N ILE A 43 -3.41 -31.51 22.26
CA ILE A 43 -2.27 -30.62 22.50
C ILE A 43 -1.01 -31.48 22.50
N GLU A 44 -0.01 -31.11 21.69
CA GLU A 44 1.30 -31.76 21.69
C GLU A 44 2.33 -30.89 22.41
N LYS A 45 2.90 -31.44 23.48
CA LYS A 45 3.98 -30.83 24.30
C LYS A 45 5.03 -31.91 24.58
N ASN A 46 6.29 -31.64 24.25
CA ASN A 46 7.41 -32.58 24.46
C ASN A 46 7.13 -34.00 23.92
N LYS A 47 6.60 -34.09 22.69
CA LYS A 47 6.20 -35.35 22.02
C LYS A 47 5.06 -36.13 22.71
N LYS A 48 4.52 -35.66 23.83
CA LYS A 48 3.31 -36.22 24.46
C LYS A 48 2.07 -35.51 23.93
N ARG A 49 1.01 -36.28 23.68
CA ARG A 49 -0.27 -35.78 23.19
C ARG A 49 -1.31 -35.88 24.30
N THR A 50 -1.92 -34.75 24.64
CA THR A 50 -3.02 -34.67 25.61
C THR A 50 -4.31 -34.42 24.86
N TYR A 51 -5.31 -35.28 25.04
CA TYR A 51 -6.62 -35.13 24.40
C TYR A 51 -7.34 -33.88 24.92
N ILE A 52 -7.95 -33.13 24.00
CA ILE A 52 -8.80 -31.98 24.33
C ILE A 52 -10.26 -32.47 24.33
N PRO A 53 -10.91 -32.56 25.51
CA PRO A 53 -12.30 -32.98 25.59
C PRO A 53 -13.24 -31.92 25.00
N LYS A 54 -14.44 -32.33 24.58
CA LYS A 54 -15.43 -31.46 23.92
C LYS A 54 -15.74 -30.19 24.72
N LYS A 55 -15.78 -30.26 26.05
CA LYS A 55 -15.98 -29.11 26.95
C LYS A 55 -14.90 -28.03 26.86
N ASN A 56 -13.70 -28.39 26.37
CA ASN A 56 -12.55 -27.49 26.22
C ASN A 56 -12.22 -27.17 24.75
N LEU A 57 -13.21 -27.28 23.84
CA LEU A 57 -12.99 -26.99 22.42
C LEU A 57 -12.48 -25.56 22.15
N GLU A 58 -12.76 -24.61 23.03
CA GLU A 58 -12.20 -23.25 22.94
C GLU A 58 -10.67 -23.25 22.89
N THR A 59 -10.01 -24.17 23.60
CA THR A 59 -8.55 -24.31 23.54
C THR A 59 -8.09 -24.73 22.14
N ALA A 60 -8.80 -25.68 21.52
CA ALA A 60 -8.51 -26.09 20.15
C ALA A 60 -8.74 -24.95 19.15
N ARG A 61 -9.81 -24.17 19.31
CA ARG A 61 -10.09 -22.99 18.48
C ARG A 61 -9.00 -21.93 18.58
N LYS A 62 -8.56 -21.58 19.80
CA LYS A 62 -7.48 -20.60 20.03
C LYS A 62 -6.16 -21.03 19.38
N LEU A 63 -5.80 -22.31 19.51
CA LEU A 63 -4.61 -22.87 18.88
C LEU A 63 -4.70 -22.82 17.35
N ALA A 64 -5.83 -23.27 16.78
CA ALA A 64 -6.05 -23.22 15.33
C ALA A 64 -6.01 -21.79 14.78
N GLN A 65 -6.63 -20.84 15.50
CA GLN A 65 -6.65 -19.43 15.13
C GLN A 65 -5.24 -18.82 15.16
N ARG A 66 -4.44 -19.15 16.18
CA ARG A 66 -3.04 -18.73 16.26
C ARG A 66 -2.24 -19.27 15.07
N ASP A 67 -2.39 -20.55 14.75
CA ASP A 67 -1.67 -21.19 13.64
C ASP A 67 -2.05 -20.54 12.29
N TYR A 68 -3.32 -20.19 12.11
CA TYR A 68 -3.78 -19.43 10.95
C TYR A 68 -3.16 -18.03 10.90
N TYR A 69 -3.18 -17.29 12.00
CA TYR A 69 -2.58 -15.95 12.06
C TYR A 69 -1.08 -15.96 11.85
N GLN A 70 -0.35 -16.96 12.35
CA GLN A 70 1.08 -17.14 12.11
C GLN A 70 1.39 -17.36 10.61
N LYS A 71 0.50 -18.02 9.87
CA LYS A 71 0.62 -18.17 8.41
C LYS A 71 0.28 -16.90 7.64
N LEU A 72 -0.72 -16.15 8.10
CA LEU A 72 -1.19 -14.92 7.44
C LEU A 72 -0.24 -13.73 7.63
N LEU A 73 0.32 -13.58 8.84
CA LEU A 73 1.06 -12.40 9.26
C LEU A 73 2.26 -12.06 8.35
N PRO A 74 3.10 -13.00 7.88
CA PRO A 74 4.22 -12.68 7.00
C PRO A 74 3.79 -12.00 5.69
N GLY A 75 2.69 -12.46 5.08
CA GLY A 75 2.14 -11.86 3.86
C GLY A 75 1.63 -10.45 4.11
N LEU A 76 0.95 -10.24 5.24
CA LEU A 76 0.47 -8.91 5.65
C LEU A 76 1.63 -7.92 5.87
N LEU A 77 2.68 -8.34 6.59
CA LEU A 77 3.86 -7.52 6.84
C LEU A 77 4.65 -7.21 5.55
N LYS A 78 4.74 -8.17 4.63
CA LYS A 78 5.36 -7.96 3.31
C LYS A 78 4.61 -6.88 2.53
N ASN A 79 3.28 -6.92 2.52
CA ASN A 79 2.46 -5.91 1.86
C ASN A 79 2.63 -4.53 2.51
N LEU A 80 2.61 -4.45 3.84
CA LEU A 80 2.88 -3.19 4.56
C LEU A 80 4.23 -2.60 4.19
N LYS A 81 5.28 -3.43 4.14
CA LYS A 81 6.62 -2.99 3.72
C LYS A 81 6.59 -2.40 2.30
N ALA A 82 5.94 -3.09 1.36
CA ALA A 82 5.82 -2.61 -0.02
C ALA A 82 5.05 -1.27 -0.11
N MET A 83 3.95 -1.13 0.63
CA MET A 83 3.18 0.11 0.67
C MET A 83 4.00 1.27 1.26
N ASN A 84 4.71 1.03 2.36
CA ASN A 84 5.57 2.04 2.98
C ASN A 84 6.69 2.49 2.03
N GLN A 85 7.28 1.54 1.29
CA GLN A 85 8.30 1.85 0.31
C GLN A 85 7.72 2.66 -0.85
N PHE A 86 6.54 2.28 -1.36
CA PHE A 86 5.84 3.04 -2.39
C PHE A 86 5.58 4.48 -1.94
N PHE A 87 5.06 4.70 -0.73
CA PHE A 87 4.82 6.06 -0.24
C PHE A 87 6.08 6.90 -0.04
N LYS A 88 7.22 6.24 0.22
CA LYS A 88 8.51 6.92 0.34
C LYS A 88 9.06 7.34 -1.03
N ASP A 89 8.93 6.46 -2.02
CA ASP A 89 9.60 6.62 -3.32
C ASP A 89 8.71 7.32 -4.35
N TYR A 90 7.40 7.26 -4.19
CA TYR A 90 6.44 7.84 -5.13
C TYR A 90 6.35 9.36 -4.93
N SER A 91 7.16 10.09 -5.69
CA SER A 91 7.11 11.55 -5.80
C SER A 91 6.84 11.96 -7.25
N PRO A 92 5.57 11.99 -7.69
CA PRO A 92 5.21 12.43 -9.05
C PRO A 92 5.55 13.91 -9.26
N ASP A 93 5.46 14.73 -8.22
CA ASP A 93 5.76 16.16 -8.27
C ASP A 93 7.21 16.43 -8.71
N ASN A 94 8.15 15.53 -8.39
CA ASN A 94 9.54 15.66 -8.87
C ASN A 94 9.64 15.57 -10.39
N LEU A 95 8.77 14.80 -11.05
CA LEU A 95 8.74 14.70 -12.50
C LEU A 95 8.19 15.99 -13.12
N GLU A 96 7.12 16.54 -12.55
CA GLU A 96 6.51 17.79 -13.01
C GLU A 96 7.44 19.00 -12.80
N GLN A 97 8.16 19.03 -11.68
CA GLN A 97 9.12 20.09 -11.38
C GLN A 97 10.48 19.93 -12.08
N SER A 98 10.70 18.82 -12.79
CA SER A 98 11.99 18.51 -13.42
C SER A 98 12.43 19.60 -14.41
N PHE A 99 11.51 20.17 -15.17
CA PHE A 99 11.78 21.30 -16.06
C PHE A 99 12.03 22.59 -15.28
N SER A 100 11.18 22.90 -14.30
CA SER A 100 11.26 24.13 -13.52
C SER A 100 12.53 24.24 -12.70
N ASN A 101 13.10 23.11 -12.30
CA ASN A 101 14.37 23.03 -11.58
C ASN A 101 15.61 23.22 -12.49
N LEU A 102 15.46 23.28 -13.82
CA LEU A 102 16.59 23.53 -14.72
C LEU A 102 17.06 25.00 -14.66
N PRO A 103 18.38 25.26 -14.82
CA PRO A 103 18.89 26.61 -15.04
C PRO A 103 18.26 27.25 -16.29
N ALA A 104 18.07 28.57 -16.28
CA ALA A 104 17.43 29.30 -17.37
C ALA A 104 18.04 29.01 -18.75
N ALA A 105 19.39 28.95 -18.83
CA ALA A 105 20.09 28.61 -20.07
C ALA A 105 19.73 27.21 -20.60
N ARG A 106 19.54 26.22 -19.71
CA ARG A 106 19.13 24.87 -20.11
C ARG A 106 17.66 24.80 -20.50
N LYS A 107 16.79 25.58 -19.84
CA LYS A 107 15.35 25.65 -20.18
C LYS A 107 15.11 26.07 -21.64
N GLN A 108 16.00 26.90 -22.21
CA GLN A 108 15.93 27.33 -23.61
C GLN A 108 16.32 26.23 -24.62
N LEU A 109 17.00 25.17 -24.16
CA LEU A 109 17.57 24.13 -25.02
C LEU A 109 16.82 22.80 -24.96
N VAL A 110 15.79 22.69 -24.11
CA VAL A 110 15.07 21.43 -23.88
C VAL A 110 13.59 21.60 -24.16
N THR A 111 12.95 20.55 -24.66
CA THR A 111 11.49 20.47 -24.75
C THR A 111 10.99 19.71 -23.51
N PRO A 112 10.26 20.36 -22.59
CA PRO A 112 9.75 19.69 -21.41
C PRO A 112 8.75 18.59 -21.77
N ILE A 113 8.93 17.41 -21.17
CA ILE A 113 7.97 16.29 -21.27
C ILE A 113 6.86 16.45 -20.24
N PHE A 114 7.23 16.89 -19.04
CA PHE A 114 6.31 17.21 -17.95
C PHE A 114 6.47 18.68 -17.59
N LEU A 115 5.36 19.31 -17.21
CA LEU A 115 5.29 20.69 -16.75
C LEU A 115 4.53 20.69 -15.44
N ASP A 116 5.00 21.49 -14.48
CA ASP A 116 4.16 21.82 -13.34
C ASP A 116 2.97 22.70 -13.76
N ASN A 117 1.96 22.73 -12.89
CA ASN A 117 0.70 23.43 -13.16
C ASN A 117 0.88 24.91 -13.46
N GLU A 118 1.84 25.58 -12.80
CA GLU A 118 2.08 27.01 -12.98
C GLU A 118 2.69 27.29 -14.36
N THR A 119 3.73 26.54 -14.73
CA THR A 119 4.40 26.67 -16.02
C THR A 119 3.45 26.29 -17.17
N TYR A 120 2.65 25.24 -16.98
CA TYR A 120 1.63 24.85 -17.94
C TYR A 120 0.59 25.97 -18.15
N ALA A 121 0.08 26.56 -17.06
CA ALA A 121 -0.87 27.66 -17.14
C ALA A 121 -0.30 28.88 -17.86
N GLN A 122 0.96 29.24 -17.60
CA GLN A 122 1.65 30.35 -18.28
C GLN A 122 1.80 30.09 -19.79
N GLN A 123 2.23 28.88 -20.19
CA GLN A 123 2.36 28.53 -21.61
C GLN A 123 1.00 28.56 -22.32
N TRP A 124 -0.05 28.07 -21.66
CA TRP A 124 -1.40 28.08 -22.21
C TRP A 124 -1.94 29.51 -22.38
N GLN A 125 -1.72 30.39 -21.40
CA GLN A 125 -2.08 31.81 -21.51
C GLN A 125 -1.31 32.52 -22.63
N ALA A 126 -0.01 32.29 -22.76
CA ALA A 126 0.79 32.89 -23.81
C ALA A 126 0.33 32.46 -25.22
N LYS A 127 0.01 31.17 -25.38
CA LYS A 127 -0.51 30.63 -26.65
C LYS A 127 -1.89 31.21 -27.01
N THR A 128 -2.80 31.30 -26.05
CA THR A 128 -4.13 31.86 -26.29
C THR A 128 -4.09 33.38 -26.56
N MET A 129 -3.15 34.11 -25.96
CA MET A 129 -2.93 35.53 -26.25
C MET A 129 -2.25 35.79 -27.61
N SER A 130 -1.38 34.89 -28.08
CA SER A 130 -0.76 35.02 -29.40
C SER A 130 -1.75 34.70 -30.53
N GLU A 131 -2.63 33.72 -30.34
CA GLU A 131 -3.74 33.40 -31.26
C GLU A 131 -4.75 34.55 -31.36
N LYS A 132 -4.96 35.30 -30.29
CA LYS A 132 -5.86 36.47 -30.28
C LYS A 132 -5.29 37.71 -30.98
N LYS A 133 -4.00 37.71 -31.38
CA LYS A 133 -3.30 38.85 -31.99
C LYS A 133 -3.23 38.85 -33.52
N MET A 134 -3.98 38.01 -34.24
CA MET A 134 -4.24 38.23 -35.67
C MET A 134 -5.74 38.29 -35.96
N PRO A 135 -6.22 39.46 -36.41
CA PRO A 135 -6.35 39.69 -37.84
C PRO A 135 -5.36 40.77 -38.31
N GLN A 136 -4.51 40.41 -39.26
CA GLN A 136 -3.94 41.39 -40.18
C GLN A 136 -5.02 41.75 -41.20
N MET A 137 -5.27 43.04 -41.40
CA MET A 137 -5.43 43.59 -42.75
C MET A 137 -4.76 44.95 -42.80
N GLU A 138 -3.68 45.00 -43.58
CA GLU A 138 -3.09 46.21 -44.16
C GLU A 138 -4.08 46.90 -45.12
N ALA A 139 -3.64 48.08 -45.60
CA ALA A 139 -4.12 48.87 -46.73
C ALA A 139 -5.19 49.92 -46.32
N SER A 140 -5.07 51.23 -46.59
CA SER A 140 -4.29 51.96 -47.61
C SER A 140 -4.25 53.46 -47.29
N LEU A 141 -3.25 54.14 -47.86
CA LEU A 141 -3.24 55.53 -48.36
C LEU A 141 -3.82 56.65 -47.47
N LEU A 142 -2.95 57.56 -47.00
CA LEU A 142 -2.63 58.83 -47.67
C LEU A 142 -1.45 59.51 -46.96
#